data_AF-A0A1T5CBZ1-F1
#
_entry.id   AF-A0A1T5CBZ1-F1
#
_cell.length_a   1.000
_cell.length_b   1.000
_cell.length_c   1.000
_cell.angle_alpha   90.00
_cell.angle_beta   90.00
_cell.angle_gamma   90.00
#
_symmetry.space_group_name_H-M   'P 1'
#
loop_
_entity.id
_entity.type
_entity.pdbx_description
1 polymer ?
#
loop_
_entity_poly.entity_id
_entity_poly.type
_entity_poly.pdbx_seq_one_letter_code
_entity_poly.pdbx_strand_id
1 'polypeptide(L)' 'MKREIILILIALFTLSLSSCYVNKHPHGHVPPGQAKKIHGEKSAKRYAPGQQKKHHKKGKGHYKHSVYLD' A
#
# COMPACT_ATOMS: atom_id res chain seq x y z
N MET A 1 -38.86 10.24 -29.12
CA MET A 1 -37.82 11.22 -29.53
C MET A 1 -37.05 11.79 -28.34
N LYS A 2 -37.66 12.60 -27.46
CA LYS A 2 -36.93 13.24 -26.35
C LYS A 2 -36.37 12.25 -25.32
N ARG A 3 -37.13 11.20 -24.98
CA ARG A 3 -36.69 10.12 -24.07
C ARG A 3 -35.51 9.32 -24.65
N GLU A 4 -35.60 8.91 -25.92
CA GLU A 4 -34.51 8.20 -26.61
C GLU A 4 -33.23 9.05 -26.72
N ILE A 5 -33.36 10.34 -27.00
CA ILE A 5 -32.21 11.27 -27.06
C ILE A 5 -31.53 11.38 -25.67
N ILE A 6 -32.30 11.42 -24.59
CA ILE A 6 -31.78 11.43 -23.22
C ILE A 6 -31.04 10.13 -22.90
N LEU A 7 -31.59 8.97 -23.29
CA LEU A 7 -30.95 7.68 -23.06
C LEU A 7 -29.61 7.57 -23.81
N ILE A 8 -29.56 8.04 -25.06
CA ILE A 8 -28.33 8.06 -25.87
C ILE A 8 -27.27 9.00 -25.24
N LEU A 9 -27.66 10.17 -24.74
CA LEU A 9 -26.75 11.11 -24.07
C LEU A 9 -26.15 10.53 -22.79
N ILE A 10 -26.96 9.84 -21.98
CA ILE A 10 -26.49 9.19 -20.75
C ILE A 10 -25.51 8.06 -21.09
N ALA A 11 -25.83 7.23 -22.09
CA ALA A 11 -24.95 6.13 -22.51
C ALA A 11 -23.57 6.64 -22.94
N LEU A 12 -23.52 7.69 -23.76
CA LEU A 12 -22.26 8.32 -24.20
C LEU A 12 -21.47 8.92 -23.03
N PHE A 13 -22.13 9.52 -22.06
CA PHE A 13 -21.48 10.08 -20.86
C PHE A 13 -20.89 8.99 -19.96
N THR A 14 -21.56 7.85 -19.81
CA THR A 14 -21.02 6.74 -19.01
C THR A 14 -19.83 6.05 -19.68
N LEU A 15 -19.82 6.00 -21.03
CA LEU A 15 -18.72 5.42 -21.80
C LEU A 15 -17.42 6.23 -21.64
N SER A 16 -17.51 7.56 -21.58
CA SER A 16 -16.33 8.43 -21.47
C SER A 16 -15.62 8.29 -20.11
N LEU A 17 -16.37 7.97 -19.05
CA LEU A 17 -15.81 7.74 -17.71
C LEU A 17 -15.06 6.40 -17.59
N SER A 18 -15.31 5.43 -18.49
CA SER A 18 -14.66 4.10 -18.45
C SER A 18 -13.17 4.12 -18.76
N SER A 19 -12.67 5.18 -19.43
CA SER A 19 -11.26 5.29 -19.87
C SER A 19 -10.30 5.74 -18.77
N CYS A 20 -10.78 6.05 -17.56
CA CYS A 20 -9.94 6.43 -16.43
C CYS A 20 -9.29 5.22 -15.73
N TYR A 21 -8.49 4.42 -16.45
CA TYR A 21 -7.69 3.35 -15.86
C TYR A 21 -6.24 3.79 -15.67
N VAL A 22 -5.80 3.88 -14.41
CA VAL A 22 -4.37 4.10 -14.09
C VAL A 22 -3.62 2.78 -14.26
N ASN A 23 -2.79 2.71 -15.31
CA ASN A 23 -1.79 1.65 -15.47
C ASN A 23 -0.72 1.77 -14.37
N LYS A 24 -0.92 1.07 -13.25
CA LYS A 24 0.09 0.94 -12.20
C LYS A 24 1.21 0.06 -12.73
N HIS A 25 2.31 0.68 -13.14
CA HIS A 25 3.54 -0.04 -13.43
C HIS A 25 4.07 -0.62 -12.11
N PRO A 26 4.18 -1.95 -11.95
CA PRO A 26 4.78 -2.55 -10.78
C PRO A 26 6.30 -2.47 -10.94
N HIS A 27 6.85 -1.26 -11.00
CA HIS A 27 8.27 -1.12 -10.66
C HIS A 27 8.35 -1.51 -9.18
N GLY A 28 8.96 -2.67 -8.90
CA GLY A 28 8.98 -3.35 -7.58
C GLY A 28 9.56 -2.55 -6.41
N HIS A 29 9.79 -1.25 -6.60
CA HIS A 29 10.20 -0.31 -5.59
C HIS A 29 9.05 0.65 -5.31
N VAL A 30 8.24 0.32 -4.31
CA VAL A 30 7.30 1.28 -3.74
C VAL A 30 8.10 2.49 -3.24
N PRO A 31 7.78 3.73 -3.68
CA PRO A 31 8.51 4.89 -3.20
C PRO A 31 8.37 4.99 -1.68
N PRO A 32 9.39 5.50 -0.96
CA PRO A 32 9.47 5.48 0.49
C PRO A 32 8.25 6.12 1.18
N GLY A 33 7.65 7.14 0.53
CA GLY A 33 6.42 7.75 1.01
C GLY A 33 5.18 6.85 0.94
N GLN A 34 5.07 6.00 -0.10
CA GLN A 34 3.99 5.00 -0.20
C GLN A 34 4.27 3.81 0.73
N ALA A 35 5.51 3.35 0.81
CA ALA A 35 5.90 2.29 1.74
C ALA A 35 5.56 2.66 3.20
N LYS A 36 5.87 3.91 3.60
CA LYS A 36 5.50 4.44 4.92
C LYS A 36 3.99 4.34 5.19
N LYS A 37 3.15 4.74 4.22
CA LYS A 37 1.68 4.70 4.36
C LYS A 37 1.16 3.27 4.45
N ILE A 38 1.66 2.36 3.62
CA ILE A 38 1.25 0.94 3.59
C ILE A 38 1.63 0.24 4.90
N HIS A 39 2.84 0.48 5.40
CA HIS A 39 3.34 -0.17 6.60
C HIS A 39 2.92 0.51 7.92
N GLY A 40 2.21 1.64 7.86
CA GLY A 40 1.77 2.38 9.05
C GLY A 40 2.92 2.92 9.91
N GLU A 41 4.14 2.99 9.37
CA GLU A 41 5.30 3.42 10.14
C GLU A 41 5.34 4.95 10.28
N LYS A 42 5.73 5.45 11.46
CA LYS A 42 5.87 6.91 11.69
C LYS A 42 6.98 7.55 10.85
N SER A 43 7.94 6.78 10.31
CA SER A 43 9.09 7.29 9.56
C SER A 43 9.40 6.49 8.30
N ALA A 44 9.67 7.19 7.19
CA ALA A 44 10.06 6.57 5.91
C ALA A 44 11.56 6.24 5.84
N LYS A 45 12.32 6.54 6.90
CA LYS A 45 13.79 6.46 6.91
C LYS A 45 14.28 5.06 6.50
N ARG A 46 13.60 4.01 6.99
CA ARG A 46 13.90 2.59 6.71
C ARG A 46 13.75 2.18 5.24
N TYR A 47 13.01 2.96 4.46
CA TYR A 47 12.73 2.71 3.05
C TYR A 47 13.50 3.66 2.12
N ALA A 48 14.32 4.57 2.67
CA ALA A 48 15.10 5.51 1.86
C ALA A 48 16.31 4.79 1.21
N PRO A 49 16.61 5.08 -0.08
CA PRO A 49 17.77 4.51 -0.76
C PRO A 49 19.07 4.97 -0.07
N GLY A 50 20.01 4.04 0.15
CA GLY A 50 21.29 4.32 0.81
C GLY A 50 21.29 4.23 2.35
N GLN A 51 20.16 3.95 3.00
CA GLN A 51 20.14 3.64 4.43
C GLN A 51 20.68 2.21 4.71
N GLN A 52 21.84 2.10 5.36
CA GLN A 52 22.23 0.85 6.01
C GLN A 52 21.29 0.54 7.18
N LYS A 53 20.60 -0.61 7.11
CA LYS A 53 19.74 -1.11 8.19
C LYS A 53 20.63 -1.50 9.38
N LYS A 54 20.76 -0.61 10.36
CA LYS A 54 21.32 -0.99 11.67
C LYS A 54 20.31 -1.91 12.35
N HIS A 55 20.53 -3.22 12.23
CA HIS A 55 19.83 -4.20 13.05
C HIS A 55 20.29 -4.02 14.50
N HIS A 56 19.52 -3.30 15.31
CA HIS A 56 19.67 -3.40 16.76
C HIS A 56 19.42 -4.86 17.11
N LYS A 57 20.48 -5.60 17.48
CA LYS A 57 20.36 -6.95 18.03
C LYS A 57 19.42 -6.84 19.22
N LYS A 58 18.18 -7.32 19.09
CA LYS A 58 17.29 -7.48 20.24
C LYS A 58 18.05 -8.38 21.22
N GLY A 59 18.36 -7.84 22.40
CA GLY A 59 18.97 -8.60 23.49
C GLY A 59 18.20 -9.91 23.67
N LYS A 60 18.95 -11.00 23.87
CA LYS A 60 18.41 -12.35 24.08
C LYS A 60 17.32 -12.28 25.15
N GLY A 61 16.09 -12.63 24.80
CA GLY A 61 15.03 -12.80 25.78
C GLY A 61 15.44 -13.91 26.75
N HIS A 62 15.45 -13.61 28.04
CA HIS A 62 15.56 -14.64 29.07
C HIS A 62 14.28 -15.48 29.03
N TYR A 63 14.40 -16.72 28.55
CA TYR A 63 13.38 -17.75 28.71
C TYR A 63 13.30 -18.07 30.21
N LYS A 64 12.20 -17.72 30.87
CA LYS A 64 11.90 -18.31 32.18
C LYS A 64 11.36 -19.71 31.93
N HIS A 65 12.09 -20.70 32.42
CA HIS A 65 11.72 -22.10 32.40
C HIS A 65 10.40 -22.30 33.16
N SER A 66 9.58 -23.17 32.61
CA SER A 66 8.25 -23.61 33.04
C SER A 66 8.13 -23.86 34.55
N VAL A 67 7.15 -23.19 35.15
CA VAL A 67 6.42 -23.69 36.32
C VAL A 67 5.51 -24.81 35.82
N TYR A 68 5.30 -25.85 36.64
CA TYR A 68 4.68 -27.16 36.38
C TYR A 68 5.67 -28.30 36.06
N LEU A 69 6.40 -28.70 37.09
CA LEU A 69 6.64 -30.11 37.42
C LEU A 69 6.59 -30.19 38.95
N ASP A 70 5.70 -31.05 39.42
CA ASP A 70 5.31 -31.42 40.80
C ASP A 70 4.37 -30.46 41.57
#